data_AF-A0A923ZLU2-F1
#
_entry.id   AF-A0A923ZLU2-F1
#
_cell.length_a   1.000
_cell.length_b   1.000
_cell.length_c   1.000
_cell.angle_alpha   90.00
_cell.angle_beta   90.00
_cell.angle_gamma   90.00
#
_symmetry.space_group_name_H-M   'P 1'
#
loop_
_entity.id
_entity.type
_entity.pdbx_description
1 polymer ?
#
loop_
_entity_poly.entity_id
_entity_poly.type
_entity_poly.pdbx_seq_one_letter_code
_entity_poly.pdbx_strand_id
1 'polypeptide(L)'
;MTLPGKPVDVALIGGGIMSATLGAFIKQLQPDWSIQIFERLGDVALESSNPWNNAGTGHSALCELNYTPEKADGSIDISGAVKVNEQFQVSRQFWAYFIDKDLLPDPQAFINPVPHMSFVWGTENVDYLRRRQEALAGHPLFAGMEFSD
;
A
#
# COMPACT_ATOMS: atom_id res chain seq x y z
N MET A 1 44.39 3.38 10.90
CA MET A 1 44.42 3.45 9.43
C MET A 1 43.15 2.77 8.95
N THR A 2 42.06 3.52 8.81
CA THR A 2 40.79 2.99 8.28
C THR A 2 40.96 2.79 6.78
N LEU A 3 40.72 1.57 6.29
CA LEU A 3 40.70 1.31 4.84
C LEU A 3 39.67 2.26 4.21
N PRO A 4 39.99 2.98 3.12
CA PRO A 4 38.98 3.74 2.39
C PRO A 4 37.90 2.74 1.96
N GLY A 5 36.67 2.95 2.43
CA GLY A 5 35.55 2.06 2.13
C GLY A 5 35.41 1.93 0.61
N LYS A 6 35.20 0.70 0.12
CA LYS A 6 34.89 0.50 -1.29
C LYS A 6 33.66 1.35 -1.64
N PRO A 7 33.67 2.09 -2.76
CA PRO A 7 32.49 2.81 -3.22
C PRO A 7 31.31 1.86 -3.34
N VAL A 8 30.12 2.35 -3.01
CA VAL A 8 28.85 1.65 -3.23
C VAL A 8 28.05 2.39 -4.28
N ASP A 9 27.32 1.65 -5.10
CA ASP A 9 26.50 2.25 -6.15
C ASP A 9 25.23 2.89 -5.57
N VAL A 10 24.67 2.27 -4.52
CA VAL A 10 23.47 2.76 -3.84
C VAL A 10 23.59 2.63 -2.32
N ALA A 11 23.36 3.74 -1.62
CA ALA A 11 23.19 3.77 -0.17
C ALA A 11 21.74 4.16 0.16
N LEU A 12 21.01 3.26 0.82
CA LEU A 12 19.63 3.47 1.26
C LEU A 12 19.62 3.75 2.77
N ILE A 13 19.00 4.86 3.16
CA ILE A 13 18.92 5.28 4.57
C ILE A 13 17.56 4.88 5.13
N GLY A 14 17.57 4.04 6.16
CA GLY A 14 16.40 3.38 6.75
C GLY A 14 16.13 2.01 6.12
N GLY A 15 15.82 1.02 6.96
CA GLY A 15 15.43 -0.34 6.62
C GLY A 15 13.91 -0.53 6.59
N GLY A 16 13.16 0.52 6.27
CA GLY A 16 11.70 0.47 6.12
C GLY A 16 11.25 -0.01 4.73
N ILE A 17 9.92 -0.09 4.54
CA ILE A 17 9.29 -0.63 3.33
C ILE A 17 9.73 0.12 2.05
N MET A 18 9.94 1.43 2.13
CA MET A 18 10.34 2.26 0.98
C MET A 18 11.73 1.86 0.47
N SER A 19 12.72 1.80 1.36
CA SER A 19 14.08 1.40 1.02
C SER A 19 14.15 -0.06 0.57
N ALA A 20 13.46 -0.96 1.27
CA ALA A 20 13.42 -2.37 0.88
C ALA A 20 12.85 -2.56 -0.53
N THR A 21 11.73 -1.89 -0.83
CA THR A 21 11.08 -1.96 -2.15
C THR A 21 11.95 -1.35 -3.25
N LEU A 22 12.54 -0.17 -3.00
CA LEU A 22 13.43 0.47 -3.96
C LEU A 22 14.69 -0.37 -4.22
N GLY A 23 15.30 -0.91 -3.16
CA GLY A 23 16.45 -1.81 -3.27
C GLY A 23 16.11 -3.06 -4.08
N ALA A 24 14.93 -3.65 -3.89
CA ALA A 24 14.45 -4.77 -4.68
C ALA A 24 14.31 -4.40 -6.17
N PHE A 25 13.73 -3.25 -6.51
CA PHE A 25 13.65 -2.77 -7.90
C PHE A 25 15.03 -2.61 -8.54
N ILE A 26 15.94 -1.91 -7.85
CA ILE A 26 17.29 -1.65 -8.37
C ILE A 26 18.02 -2.97 -8.59
N LYS A 27 17.89 -3.94 -7.67
CA LYS A 27 18.55 -5.24 -7.81
C LYS A 27 18.06 -6.04 -9.02
N GLN A 28 16.80 -5.88 -9.41
CA GLN A 28 16.27 -6.50 -10.64
C GLN A 28 16.79 -5.80 -11.90
N LEU A 29 16.90 -4.47 -11.88
CA LEU A 29 17.30 -3.69 -13.05
C LEU A 29 18.83 -3.62 -13.25
N GLN A 30 19.59 -3.65 -12.17
CA GLN A 30 21.05 -3.52 -12.12
C GLN A 30 21.61 -4.57 -11.14
N PRO A 31 21.62 -5.87 -11.52
CA PRO A 31 22.01 -6.95 -10.61
C PRO A 31 23.46 -6.87 -10.12
N ASP A 32 24.33 -6.20 -10.86
CA ASP A 32 25.76 -6.09 -10.50
C ASP A 32 26.04 -4.90 -9.57
N TRP A 33 25.06 -4.03 -9.32
CA TRP A 33 25.24 -2.89 -8.42
C TRP A 33 25.27 -3.35 -6.95
N SER A 34 26.17 -2.72 -6.22
CA SER A 34 26.29 -2.84 -4.77
C SER A 34 25.28 -1.91 -4.07
N ILE A 35 24.41 -2.51 -3.27
CA ILE A 35 23.39 -1.79 -2.50
C ILE A 35 23.67 -2.02 -1.01
N GLN A 36 23.77 -0.94 -0.24
CA GLN A 36 23.85 -0.98 1.22
C GLN A 36 22.65 -0.28 1.85
N ILE A 37 22.04 -0.91 2.86
CA ILE A 37 20.96 -0.34 3.65
C ILE A 37 21.51 -0.01 5.04
N PHE A 38 21.29 1.22 5.48
CA PHE A 38 21.72 1.71 6.79
C PHE A 38 20.49 1.90 7.68
N GLU A 39 20.35 1.05 8.69
CA GLU A 39 19.29 1.14 9.71
C GLU A 39 19.90 1.54 11.05
N ARG A 40 19.21 2.41 11.78
CA ARG A 40 19.60 2.87 13.11
C ARG A 40 19.16 1.90 14.20
N LEU A 41 17.99 1.29 14.04
CA LEU A 41 17.42 0.35 14.99
C LEU A 41 18.09 -1.03 14.86
N GLY A 42 17.85 -1.91 15.84
CA GLY A 42 18.46 -3.23 15.88
C GLY A 42 17.94 -4.21 14.83
N ASP A 43 16.85 -3.87 14.13
CA ASP A 43 16.26 -4.67 13.06
C ASP A 43 15.51 -3.78 12.07
N VAL A 44 15.19 -4.33 10.90
CA VAL A 44 14.43 -3.65 9.84
C VAL A 44 12.97 -3.43 10.23
N ALA A 45 12.34 -2.44 9.60
CA ALA A 45 10.91 -2.15 9.75
C ALA A 45 10.39 -1.92 11.19
N LEU A 46 11.24 -1.61 12.17
CA LEU A 46 10.81 -1.43 13.57
C LEU A 46 10.12 -0.07 13.86
N GLU A 47 10.25 0.92 12.97
CA GLU A 47 9.62 2.25 13.12
C GLU A 47 8.30 2.34 12.32
N SER A 48 8.16 3.26 11.35
CA SER A 48 6.89 3.53 10.66
C SER A 48 6.41 2.37 9.79
N SER A 49 7.30 1.47 9.38
CA SER A 49 6.93 0.26 8.62
C SER A 49 6.45 -0.88 9.52
N ASN A 50 6.58 -0.75 10.84
CA ASN A 50 6.13 -1.77 11.78
C ASN A 50 4.61 -1.91 11.67
N PRO A 51 4.05 -3.14 11.65
CA PRO A 51 2.60 -3.34 11.56
C PRO A 51 1.78 -2.64 12.66
N TRP A 52 2.38 -2.35 13.81
CA TRP A 52 1.72 -1.59 14.88
C TRP A 52 1.73 -0.07 14.68
N ASN A 53 2.64 0.44 13.85
CA ASN A 53 2.80 1.88 13.56
C ASN A 53 2.25 2.25 12.18
N ASN A 54 2.07 1.26 11.31
CA ASN A 54 1.45 1.40 10.01
C ASN A 54 0.00 0.95 10.10
N ALA A 55 -0.95 1.78 9.64
CA ALA A 55 -2.35 1.40 9.54
C ALA A 55 -2.58 0.14 8.66
N GLY A 56 -1.60 -0.23 7.83
CA GLY A 56 -1.19 -1.64 7.66
C GLY A 56 -2.18 -2.60 7.00
N THR A 57 -3.28 -2.12 6.42
CA THR A 57 -4.02 -2.91 5.42
C THR A 57 -3.37 -2.61 4.06
N GLY A 58 -3.21 -3.61 3.19
CA GLY A 58 -2.79 -3.32 1.82
C GLY A 58 -3.82 -2.37 1.20
N HIS A 59 -3.49 -1.08 1.10
CA HIS A 59 -4.49 -0.04 0.87
C HIS A 59 -5.05 -0.11 -0.56
N SER A 60 -6.13 -0.86 -0.74
CA SER A 60 -6.98 -0.85 -1.94
C SER A 60 -8.03 0.27 -1.89
N ALA A 61 -7.82 1.30 -1.05
CA ALA A 61 -8.73 2.44 -0.87
C ALA A 61 -10.16 2.06 -0.43
N LEU A 62 -10.32 0.94 0.27
CA LEU A 62 -11.65 0.39 0.58
C LEU A 62 -12.29 1.12 1.78
N CYS A 63 -11.51 1.47 2.80
CA CYS A 63 -12.00 2.03 4.07
C CYS A 63 -11.74 3.53 4.23
N GLU A 64 -10.90 4.12 3.38
CA GLU A 64 -10.41 5.49 3.52
C GLU A 64 -11.47 6.49 3.02
N LEU A 65 -12.38 6.88 3.91
CA LEU A 65 -13.47 7.83 3.60
C LEU A 65 -12.94 9.18 3.08
N ASN A 66 -11.76 9.59 3.52
CA ASN A 66 -11.08 10.80 3.06
C ASN A 66 -10.64 10.77 1.59
N TYR A 67 -10.62 9.60 0.94
CA TYR A 67 -10.37 9.48 -0.51
C TYR A 67 -11.62 9.68 -1.35
N THR A 68 -12.78 9.84 -0.69
CA THR A 68 -14.08 10.06 -1.30
C THR A 68 -14.75 11.33 -0.78
N PRO A 69 -14.14 12.53 -0.96
CA PRO A 69 -14.71 13.75 -0.44
C PRO A 69 -16.03 14.11 -1.15
N GLU A 70 -16.95 14.70 -0.39
CA GLU A 70 -18.16 15.31 -0.93
C GLU A 70 -17.81 16.66 -1.58
N LYS A 71 -18.33 16.88 -2.80
CA LYS A 71 -18.20 18.14 -3.54
C LYS A 71 -19.27 19.14 -3.11
N ALA A 72 -19.09 20.40 -3.50
CA ALA A 72 -20.05 21.46 -3.20
C ALA A 72 -21.46 21.22 -3.81
N ASP A 73 -21.58 20.37 -4.82
CA ASP A 73 -22.84 19.96 -5.45
C ASP A 73 -23.48 18.71 -4.80
N GLY A 74 -22.88 18.17 -3.75
CA GLY A 74 -23.34 16.97 -3.05
C GLY A 74 -22.95 15.65 -3.71
N SER A 75 -22.19 15.66 -4.81
CA SER A 75 -21.65 14.43 -5.41
C SER A 75 -20.40 13.94 -4.67
N ILE A 76 -20.16 12.63 -4.69
CA ILE A 76 -18.97 12.02 -4.08
C ILE A 76 -17.87 11.87 -5.13
N ASP A 77 -16.69 12.45 -4.89
CA ASP A 77 -15.53 12.27 -5.77
C ASP A 77 -14.82 10.94 -5.49
N ILE A 78 -14.87 9.99 -6.41
CA ILE A 78 -14.19 8.69 -6.22
C ILE A 78 -12.77 8.62 -6.81
N SER A 79 -12.29 9.68 -7.45
CA SER A 79 -11.02 9.65 -8.20
C SER A 79 -9.82 9.32 -7.32
N GLY A 80 -9.81 9.79 -6.07
CA GLY A 80 -8.78 9.47 -5.09
C GLY A 80 -8.75 7.98 -4.75
N ALA A 81 -9.93 7.40 -4.49
CA ALA A 81 -10.05 5.98 -4.17
C ALA A 81 -9.66 5.09 -5.37
N VAL A 82 -10.13 5.43 -6.57
CA VAL A 82 -9.76 4.71 -7.80
C VAL A 82 -8.25 4.72 -8.00
N LYS A 83 -7.61 5.89 -7.93
CA LYS A 83 -6.16 6.04 -8.12
C LYS A 83 -5.35 5.19 -7.15
N VAL A 84 -5.70 5.20 -5.87
CA VAL A 84 -4.97 4.42 -4.85
C VAL A 84 -5.19 2.92 -5.07
N ASN A 85 -6.40 2.48 -5.42
CA ASN A 85 -6.66 1.08 -5.74
C ASN A 85 -5.87 0.62 -6.98
N GLU A 86 -5.80 1.42 -8.05
CA GLU A 86 -4.98 1.14 -9.23
C GLU A 86 -3.49 0.97 -8.87
N GLN A 87 -2.95 1.84 -8.01
CA GLN A 87 -1.57 1.71 -7.51
C GLN A 87 -1.35 0.39 -6.73
N PHE A 88 -2.37 -0.05 -5.98
CA PHE A 88 -2.31 -1.35 -5.32
C PHE A 88 -2.31 -2.51 -6.32
N GLN A 89 -3.09 -2.43 -7.41
CA GLN A 89 -3.02 -3.45 -8.47
C GLN A 89 -1.64 -3.51 -9.12
N VAL A 90 -0.97 -2.37 -9.33
CA VAL A 90 0.42 -2.34 -9.82
C VAL A 90 1.38 -3.02 -8.83
N SER A 91 1.17 -2.80 -7.52
CA SER A 91 1.97 -3.46 -6.48
C SER A 91 1.78 -4.99 -6.52
N ARG A 92 0.55 -5.47 -6.73
CA ARG A 92 0.26 -6.89 -6.90
C ARG A 92 0.93 -7.50 -8.14
N GLN A 93 1.00 -6.77 -9.25
CA GLN A 93 1.71 -7.23 -10.44
C GLN A 93 3.21 -7.41 -10.17
N PHE A 94 3.80 -6.50 -9.40
CA PHE A 94 5.21 -6.61 -9.00
C PHE A 94 5.47 -7.83 -8.10
N TRP A 95 4.60 -8.08 -7.12
CA TRP A 95 4.71 -9.28 -6.28
C TRP A 95 4.48 -10.56 -7.08
N ALA A 96 3.54 -10.56 -8.03
CA ALA A 96 3.32 -11.69 -8.93
C ALA A 96 4.57 -12.01 -9.77
N TYR A 97 5.26 -10.98 -10.28
CA TYR A 97 6.55 -11.15 -10.95
C TYR A 97 7.61 -11.78 -10.02
N PHE A 98 7.67 -11.38 -8.75
CA PHE A 98 8.64 -11.94 -7.79
C PHE A 98 8.33 -13.39 -7.43
N ILE A 99 7.04 -13.75 -7.34
CA ILE A 99 6.61 -15.14 -7.15
C ILE A 99 7.00 -15.99 -8.37
N ASP A 100 6.76 -15.51 -9.60
CA ASP A 100 7.17 -16.19 -10.85
C ASP A 100 8.69 -16.43 -10.95
N LYS A 101 9.48 -15.61 -10.28
CA LYS A 101 10.95 -15.74 -10.22
C LYS A 101 11.48 -16.47 -8.99
N ASP A 102 10.60 -17.08 -8.19
CA ASP A 102 10.95 -17.75 -6.93
C ASP A 102 11.72 -16.81 -5.95
N LEU A 103 11.47 -15.49 -6.02
CA LEU A 103 12.08 -14.46 -5.18
C LEU A 103 11.25 -14.13 -3.94
N LEU A 104 9.96 -14.44 -3.97
CA LEU A 104 9.06 -14.35 -2.83
C LEU A 104 8.46 -15.73 -2.54
N PRO A 105 8.08 -15.98 -1.27
CA PRO A 105 7.41 -17.22 -0.89
C PRO A 105 5.99 -17.26 -1.47
N ASP A 106 5.27 -18.34 -1.14
CA ASP A 106 3.85 -18.47 -1.45
C ASP A 106 3.07 -17.19 -1.07
N PRO A 107 2.21 -16.65 -1.95
CA PRO A 107 1.47 -15.41 -1.69
C PRO A 107 0.62 -15.45 -0.41
N GLN A 108 0.06 -16.61 -0.03
CA GLN A 108 -0.74 -16.73 1.19
C GLN A 108 0.08 -16.47 2.46
N ALA A 109 1.42 -16.52 2.38
CA ALA A 109 2.28 -16.18 3.51
C ALA A 109 2.32 -14.66 3.81
N PHE A 110 1.96 -13.79 2.86
CA PHE A 110 2.11 -12.34 3.02
C PHE A 110 0.97 -11.47 2.48
N ILE A 111 0.07 -12.00 1.65
CA ILE A 111 -1.14 -11.30 1.22
C ILE A 111 -2.39 -12.11 1.59
N ASN A 112 -3.26 -11.50 2.39
CA ASN A 112 -4.48 -12.12 2.89
C ASN A 112 -5.70 -11.27 2.53
N PRO A 113 -6.72 -11.83 1.87
CA PRO A 113 -7.98 -11.14 1.67
C PRO A 113 -8.71 -11.03 3.01
N VAL A 114 -9.08 -9.80 3.39
CA VAL A 114 -9.84 -9.52 4.62
C VAL A 114 -11.04 -8.63 4.30
N PRO A 115 -12.20 -8.82 4.96
CA PRO A 115 -13.29 -7.87 4.86
C PRO A 115 -12.86 -6.49 5.36
N HIS A 116 -13.19 -5.46 4.58
CA HIS A 116 -12.93 -4.06 4.90
C HIS A 116 -14.27 -3.40 5.24
N MET A 117 -14.37 -2.83 6.45
CA MET A 117 -15.61 -2.28 6.97
C MET A 117 -15.41 -0.81 7.36
N SER A 118 -16.21 0.06 6.76
CA SER A 118 -16.37 1.44 7.22
C SER A 118 -17.59 1.53 8.13
N PHE A 119 -17.41 2.03 9.35
CA PHE A 119 -18.48 2.22 10.31
C PHE A 119 -18.59 3.71 10.65
N VAL A 120 -19.81 4.24 10.58
CA VAL A 120 -20.12 5.64 10.87
C VAL A 120 -21.40 5.73 11.69
N TRP A 121 -21.59 6.86 12.36
CA TRP A 121 -22.80 7.15 13.15
C TRP A 121 -23.28 8.58 12.93
N GLY A 122 -24.57 8.81 13.20
CA GLY A 122 -25.23 10.08 12.95
C GLY A 122 -25.80 10.16 11.53
N THR A 123 -26.93 10.85 11.40
CA THR A 123 -27.72 10.89 10.16
C THR A 123 -26.92 11.37 8.95
N GLU A 124 -26.10 12.41 9.12
CA GLU A 124 -25.27 12.99 8.06
C GLU A 124 -24.19 12.01 7.57
N ASN A 125 -23.49 11.34 8.49
CA ASN A 125 -22.42 10.41 8.11
C ASN A 125 -22.98 9.13 7.47
N VAL A 126 -24.14 8.65 7.95
CA VAL A 126 -24.82 7.48 7.36
C VAL A 126 -25.29 7.78 5.93
N ASP A 127 -25.85 8.98 5.70
CA ASP A 127 -26.21 9.43 4.36
C ASP A 127 -24.99 9.53 3.43
N TYR A 128 -23.90 10.15 3.92
CA TYR A 128 -22.62 10.18 3.20
C TYR A 128 -22.12 8.78 2.83
N LEU A 129 -22.14 7.83 3.77
CA LEU A 129 -21.65 6.47 3.53
C LEU A 129 -22.51 5.72 2.49
N ARG A 130 -23.83 5.94 2.49
CA ARG A 130 -24.74 5.41 1.47
C ARG A 130 -24.41 5.97 0.09
N ARG A 131 -24.31 7.30 -0.06
CA ARG A 131 -23.95 7.96 -1.33
C ARG A 131 -22.56 7.55 -1.82
N ARG A 132 -21.60 7.36 -0.90
CA ARG A 132 -20.27 6.84 -1.22
C ARG A 132 -20.35 5.43 -1.79
N GLN A 133 -21.12 4.53 -1.17
CA GLN A 133 -21.29 3.17 -1.67
C GLN A 133 -21.90 3.17 -3.07
N GLU A 134 -22.95 3.96 -3.31
CA GLU A 134 -23.59 4.07 -4.62
C GLU A 134 -22.60 4.58 -5.70
N ALA A 135 -21.79 5.58 -5.37
CA ALA A 135 -20.78 6.13 -6.28
C ALA A 135 -19.67 5.12 -6.62
N LEU A 136 -19.28 4.27 -5.67
CA LEU A 136 -18.21 3.27 -5.86
C LEU A 136 -18.71 1.98 -6.51
N ALA A 137 -19.96 1.55 -6.23
CA ALA A 137 -20.48 0.24 -6.62
C ALA A 137 -20.51 0.01 -8.14
N GLY A 138 -20.56 1.08 -8.95
CA GLY A 138 -20.50 1.00 -10.41
C GLY A 138 -19.09 0.76 -10.97
N HIS A 139 -18.03 0.85 -10.15
CA HIS A 139 -16.66 0.76 -10.61
C HIS A 139 -16.07 -0.64 -10.35
N PRO A 140 -15.42 -1.31 -11.33
CA PRO A 140 -14.96 -2.70 -11.19
C PRO A 140 -14.02 -2.96 -10.01
N LEU A 141 -13.21 -1.98 -9.63
CA LEU A 141 -12.28 -2.06 -8.50
C LEU A 141 -12.96 -2.14 -7.11
N PHE A 142 -14.27 -1.83 -7.05
CA PHE A 142 -15.08 -1.85 -5.83
C PHE A 142 -16.29 -2.79 -5.97
N ALA A 143 -16.22 -3.74 -6.92
CA ALA A 143 -17.26 -4.74 -7.09
C ALA A 143 -17.46 -5.56 -5.80
N GLY A 144 -18.73 -5.80 -5.45
CA GLY A 144 -19.09 -6.51 -4.22
C GLY A 144 -19.15 -5.65 -2.96
N MET A 145 -19.11 -4.31 -3.09
CA MET A 145 -19.32 -3.42 -1.96
C MET A 145 -20.78 -3.44 -1.50
N GLU A 146 -21.00 -3.77 -0.23
CA GLU A 146 -22.31 -3.87 0.42
C GLU A 146 -22.55 -2.70 1.38
N PHE A 147 -23.82 -2.35 1.60
CA PHE A 147 -24.26 -1.37 2.59
C PHE A 147 -25.33 -2.00 3.49
N SER A 148 -25.29 -1.69 4.79
CA SER A 148 -26.28 -2.10 5.80
C SER A 148 -26.56 -0.93 6.73
N ASP A 149 -27.82 -0.76 7.16
CA ASP A 149 -28.29 0.22 8.14
C ASP A 149 -28.83 -0.39 9.44
#